data_AF-A0AAD1HM08-F1
#
_entry.id   AF-A0AAD1HM08-F1
#
_cell.length_a   1.000
_cell.length_b   1.000
_cell.length_c   1.000
_cell.angle_alpha   90.00
_cell.angle_beta   90.00
_cell.angle_gamma   90.00
#
_symmetry.space_group_name_H-M   'P 1'
#
loop_
_entity.id
_entity.type
_entity.pdbx_description
1 polymer ?
#
loop_
_entity_poly.entity_id
_entity_poly.type
_entity_poly.pdbx_seq_one_letter_code
_entity_poly.pdbx_strand_id
1 'polypeptide(L)'
;MSATTMLVSSGFPDTVVGMAAPFLPDADFARIAEICNALGVPDDDRVLFWRWADELPGGRAIDELNCYVDVLIADRCRRPADDELGLLVMSGLTDDEIRRRVADLVARPEARLSRCRPSRA
;
A
#
# COMPACT_ATOMS: atom_id res chain seq x y z
N MET A 1 2.58 59.20 27.55
CA MET A 1 2.98 59.40 26.14
C MET A 1 4.46 59.12 26.01
N SER A 2 4.81 58.29 25.03
CA SER A 2 6.13 57.94 24.49
C SER A 2 7.11 57.16 25.38
N ALA A 3 7.13 55.85 25.19
CA ALA A 3 8.28 54.98 25.47
C ALA A 3 8.98 54.66 24.15
N THR A 4 10.25 55.03 24.07
CA THR A 4 11.18 54.81 22.96
C THR A 4 11.57 53.34 22.88
N THR A 5 11.21 52.66 21.79
CA THR A 5 11.69 51.32 21.47
C THR A 5 13.13 51.40 20.95
N MET A 6 14.09 50.89 21.73
CA MET A 6 15.41 50.52 21.22
C MET A 6 15.32 49.12 20.59
N LEU A 7 15.49 49.03 19.28
CA LEU A 7 15.75 47.77 18.59
C LEU A 7 17.27 47.57 18.54
N VAL A 8 17.76 46.50 19.17
CA VAL A 8 19.10 45.96 18.89
C VAL A 8 18.97 44.55 18.35
N SER A 9 19.82 44.31 17.36
CA SER A 9 19.91 43.22 16.41
C SER A 9 19.93 41.80 16.97
N SER A 10 19.38 40.88 16.19
CA SER A 10 20.05 39.59 15.93
C SER A 10 19.70 39.14 14.51
N GLY A 11 20.71 39.17 13.64
CA GLY A 11 20.60 38.63 12.30
C GLY A 11 20.43 37.11 12.34
N PHE A 12 19.48 36.62 11.56
CA PHE A 12 19.43 35.24 11.10
C PHE A 12 19.51 35.32 9.56
N PRO A 13 20.60 34.88 8.93
CA PRO A 13 20.64 34.81 7.49
C PRO A 13 19.77 33.64 7.02
N ASP A 14 19.01 33.93 5.97
CA ASP A 14 18.70 33.06 4.86
C ASP A 14 18.02 31.70 5.10
N THR A 15 16.75 31.68 4.70
CA THR A 15 16.30 30.82 3.61
C THR A 15 16.65 29.33 3.73
N VAL A 16 15.86 28.63 4.54
CA VAL A 16 15.37 27.30 4.17
C VAL A 16 13.86 27.27 4.38
N VAL A 17 13.14 27.95 3.48
CA VAL A 17 11.88 27.38 2.97
C VAL A 17 12.29 26.23 2.07
N GLY A 18 12.90 25.21 2.69
CA GLY A 18 12.97 23.88 2.11
C GLY A 18 11.53 23.43 2.11
N MET A 19 10.91 23.56 0.94
CA MET A 19 9.64 22.96 0.60
C MET A 19 9.60 21.61 1.31
N ALA A 20 8.83 21.53 2.40
CA ALA A 20 8.29 20.25 2.83
C ALA A 20 7.37 19.88 1.67
N ALA A 21 7.97 19.32 0.61
CA ALA A 21 7.24 18.47 -0.28
C ALA A 21 6.51 17.54 0.69
N PRO A 22 5.16 17.51 0.69
CA PRO A 22 4.49 16.48 1.44
C PRO A 22 5.20 15.19 1.03
N PHE A 23 5.63 14.40 2.02
CA PHE A 23 6.05 13.03 1.75
C PHE A 23 4.84 12.38 1.09
N LEU A 24 4.75 12.52 -0.23
CA LEU A 24 3.73 11.88 -1.02
C LEU A 24 4.11 10.42 -0.89
N PRO A 25 3.26 9.60 -0.24
CA PRO A 25 3.52 8.18 -0.24
C PRO A 25 3.73 7.77 -1.69
N ASP A 26 4.75 6.95 -1.94
CA ASP A 26 4.97 6.35 -3.25
C ASP A 26 3.61 5.84 -3.76
N ALA A 27 3.32 6.03 -5.04
CA ALA A 27 2.05 5.61 -5.62
C ALA A 27 1.78 4.12 -5.33
N ASP A 28 2.85 3.32 -5.24
CA ASP A 28 2.78 1.92 -4.83
C ASP A 28 2.39 1.76 -3.36
N PHE A 29 2.92 2.58 -2.45
CA PHE A 29 2.54 2.55 -1.04
C PHE A 29 1.07 2.94 -0.84
N ALA A 30 0.60 3.99 -1.53
CA ALA A 30 -0.80 4.42 -1.46
C ALA A 30 -1.75 3.32 -1.98
N ARG A 31 -1.41 2.71 -3.13
CA ARG A 31 -2.17 1.57 -3.69
C ARG A 31 -2.23 0.40 -2.73
N ILE A 32 -1.10 0.03 -2.13
CA ILE A 32 -1.05 -1.08 -1.18
C ILE A 32 -1.83 -0.76 0.09
N ALA A 33 -1.78 0.48 0.58
CA ALA A 33 -2.59 0.91 1.71
C ALA A 33 -4.09 0.82 1.41
N GLU A 34 -4.53 1.21 0.21
CA GLU A 34 -5.92 1.07 -0.24
C GLU A 34 -6.35 -0.40 -0.31
N ILE A 35 -5.53 -1.28 -0.89
CA ILE A 35 -5.78 -2.73 -0.93
C ILE A 35 -5.89 -3.30 0.48
N CYS A 36 -4.95 -2.96 1.37
CA CYS A 36 -4.97 -3.41 2.76
C CYS A 36 -6.23 -2.94 3.49
N ASN A 37 -6.63 -1.68 3.29
CA ASN A 37 -7.85 -1.14 3.88
C ASN A 37 -9.11 -1.85 3.37
N ALA A 38 -9.18 -2.14 2.06
CA ALA A 38 -10.30 -2.86 1.46
C ALA A 38 -10.42 -4.30 1.97
N LEU A 39 -9.28 -4.98 2.20
CA LEU A 39 -9.24 -6.34 2.75
C LEU A 39 -9.44 -6.40 4.28
N GLY A 40 -9.45 -5.24 4.95
CA GLY A 40 -9.53 -5.13 6.41
C GLY A 40 -8.25 -5.63 7.10
N VAL A 41 -7.09 -5.43 6.48
CA VAL A 41 -5.76 -5.73 7.03
C VAL A 41 -5.39 -4.68 8.08
N PRO A 42 -4.87 -5.07 9.27
CA PRO A 42 -4.38 -4.15 10.28
C PRO A 42 -3.30 -3.21 9.75
N ASP A 43 -3.24 -1.97 10.23
CA ASP A 43 -2.26 -0.97 9.78
C ASP A 43 -0.80 -1.45 9.92
N ASP A 44 -0.49 -2.17 11.00
CA ASP A 44 0.85 -2.69 11.30
C ASP A 44 1.34 -3.72 10.26
N ASP A 45 0.42 -4.42 9.60
CA ASP A 45 0.74 -5.48 8.64
C ASP A 45 0.93 -4.96 7.21
N ARG A 46 0.60 -3.68 6.95
CA ARG A 46 0.69 -3.07 5.60
C ARG A 46 2.10 -3.12 5.02
N VAL A 47 3.12 -3.07 5.87
CA VAL A 47 4.53 -3.17 5.46
C VAL A 47 4.86 -4.52 4.82
N LEU A 48 4.19 -5.61 5.25
CA LEU A 48 4.36 -6.94 4.67
C LEU A 48 3.84 -6.98 3.24
N PHE A 49 2.67 -6.39 3.00
CA PHE A 49 2.07 -6.27 1.67
C PHE A 49 2.93 -5.44 0.72
N TRP A 50 3.53 -4.35 1.24
CA TRP A 50 4.43 -3.53 0.43
C TRP A 50 5.68 -4.30 0.00
N ARG A 51 6.26 -5.08 0.90
CA ARG A 51 7.38 -6.00 0.58
C ARG A 51 6.97 -7.06 -0.44
N TRP A 52 5.84 -7.75 -0.22
CA TRP A 52 5.38 -8.80 -1.15
C TRP A 52 5.06 -8.24 -2.53
N ALA A 53 4.53 -7.03 -2.64
CA ALA A 53 4.25 -6.39 -3.92
C ALA A 53 5.51 -6.22 -4.81
N ASP A 54 6.68 -6.02 -4.21
CA ASP A 54 7.96 -5.90 -4.93
C ASP A 54 8.59 -7.28 -5.24
N GLU A 55 8.36 -8.28 -4.39
CA GLU A 55 8.94 -9.62 -4.53
C GLU A 55 8.09 -10.58 -5.39
N LEU A 56 6.81 -10.27 -5.62
CA LEU A 56 5.93 -11.07 -6.46
C LEU A 56 6.33 -11.00 -7.96
N PRO A 57 6.22 -12.12 -8.71
CA PRO A 57 5.62 -13.40 -8.34
C PRO A 57 6.60 -14.43 -7.74
N GLY A 58 7.63 -14.00 -7.00
CA GLY A 58 8.59 -14.90 -6.36
C GLY A 58 7.93 -15.95 -5.46
N GLY A 59 8.34 -17.22 -5.61
CA GLY A 59 7.73 -18.38 -4.95
C GLY A 59 7.61 -18.25 -3.43
N ARG A 60 8.64 -17.70 -2.77
CA ARG A 60 8.60 -17.47 -1.32
C ARG A 60 7.61 -16.38 -0.92
N ALA A 61 7.55 -15.28 -1.67
CA ALA A 61 6.65 -14.16 -1.38
C ALA A 61 5.19 -14.58 -1.55
N ILE A 62 4.87 -15.37 -2.58
CA ILE A 62 3.52 -15.90 -2.78
C ILE A 62 3.13 -16.90 -1.69
N ASP A 63 4.03 -17.77 -1.24
CA ASP A 63 3.76 -18.69 -0.14
C ASP A 63 3.49 -17.96 1.18
N GLU A 64 4.31 -16.96 1.51
CA GLU A 64 4.14 -16.15 2.72
C GLU A 64 2.84 -15.33 2.67
N LEU A 65 2.51 -14.72 1.52
CA LEU A 65 1.24 -14.01 1.32
C LEU A 65 0.05 -14.98 1.48
N ASN A 66 0.12 -16.16 0.87
CA ASN A 66 -0.93 -17.18 0.95
C ASN A 66 -1.19 -17.61 2.38
N CYS A 67 -0.14 -17.88 3.16
CA CYS A 67 -0.29 -18.22 4.58
C CYS A 67 -0.95 -17.10 5.39
N TYR A 68 -0.60 -15.84 5.12
CA TYR A 68 -1.23 -14.71 5.80
C TYR A 68 -2.71 -14.57 5.42
N VAL A 69 -3.04 -14.69 4.13
CA VAL A 69 -4.42 -14.66 3.65
C VAL A 69 -5.26 -15.77 4.26
N ASP A 70 -4.71 -16.98 4.42
CA ASP A 70 -5.41 -18.10 5.08
C ASP A 70 -5.80 -17.79 6.52
N VAL A 71 -4.93 -17.09 7.26
CA VAL A 71 -5.24 -16.64 8.63
C VAL A 71 -6.39 -15.63 8.63
N LEU A 72 -6.39 -14.69 7.69
CA LEU A 72 -7.47 -13.72 7.56
C LEU A 72 -8.79 -14.39 7.14
N ILE A 73 -8.76 -15.33 6.19
CA ILE A 73 -9.94 -16.12 5.80
C ILE A 73 -10.50 -16.85 7.03
N ALA A 74 -9.63 -17.53 7.79
CA ALA A 74 -10.05 -18.26 9.00
C ALA A 74 -10.65 -17.34 10.07
N ASP A 75 -10.11 -16.11 10.22
CA ASP A 75 -10.70 -15.13 11.13
C ASP A 75 -12.08 -14.65 10.65
N ARG A 76 -12.25 -14.37 9.35
CA ARG A 76 -13.53 -13.94 8.77
C ARG A 76 -14.60 -15.03 8.78
N CYS A 77 -14.19 -16.29 8.65
CA CYS A 77 -15.06 -17.45 8.86
C CYS A 77 -15.58 -17.52 10.30
N ARG A 78 -14.77 -17.11 11.29
CA ARG A 78 -15.17 -17.08 12.71
C ARG A 78 -15.98 -15.82 13.05
N ARG A 79 -15.58 -14.68 12.50
CA ARG A 79 -16.18 -13.37 12.74
C ARG A 79 -16.36 -12.68 11.37
N PRO A 80 -17.57 -12.76 10.79
CA PRO A 80 -17.87 -12.06 9.55
C PRO A 80 -17.60 -10.56 9.68
N ALA A 81 -17.06 -9.97 8.61
CA ALA A 81 -16.84 -8.54 8.48
C ALA A 81 -17.27 -8.08 7.09
N ASP A 82 -17.72 -6.82 6.97
CA ASP A 82 -18.25 -6.23 5.73
C ASP A 82 -17.15 -5.63 4.84
N ASP A 83 -15.93 -6.17 4.91
CA ASP A 83 -14.82 -5.80 4.05
C ASP A 83 -14.73 -6.71 2.82
N GLU A 84 -13.87 -6.36 1.87
CA GLU A 84 -13.79 -7.07 0.58
C GLU A 84 -13.44 -8.55 0.75
N LEU A 85 -12.57 -8.88 1.71
CA LEU A 85 -12.22 -10.26 1.99
C LEU A 85 -13.40 -11.03 2.63
N GLY A 86 -14.15 -10.41 3.53
CA GLY A 86 -15.37 -11.00 4.07
C GLY A 86 -16.43 -11.27 3.00
N LEU A 87 -16.59 -10.36 2.04
CA LEU A 87 -17.46 -10.55 0.87
C LEU A 87 -16.98 -11.72 -0.01
N LEU A 88 -15.68 -11.85 -0.23
CA LEU A 88 -15.09 -12.98 -0.98
C LEU A 88 -15.35 -14.31 -0.27
N VAL A 89 -15.16 -14.36 1.06
CA VAL A 89 -15.46 -15.55 1.87
C VAL A 89 -16.95 -15.94 1.77
N MET A 90 -17.86 -14.97 1.82
CA MET A 90 -19.31 -15.24 1.70
C MET A 90 -19.77 -15.61 0.28
N SER A 91 -18.98 -15.28 -0.74
CA SER A 91 -19.33 -15.55 -2.14
C SER A 91 -19.26 -17.02 -2.54
N GLY A 92 -18.76 -17.89 -1.65
CA GLY A 92 -18.64 -19.34 -1.90
C GLY A 92 -17.43 -19.71 -2.75
N LEU A 93 -16.47 -18.79 -2.93
CA LEU A 93 -15.18 -19.08 -3.55
C LEU A 93 -14.36 -20.02 -2.67
N THR A 94 -13.52 -20.83 -3.31
CA THR A 94 -12.53 -21.66 -2.62
C THR A 94 -11.39 -20.79 -2.08
N ASP A 95 -10.74 -21.24 -1.01
CA ASP A 95 -9.58 -20.55 -0.44
C ASP A 95 -8.49 -20.29 -1.50
N ASP A 96 -8.28 -21.24 -2.43
CA ASP A 96 -7.38 -21.09 -3.57
C ASP A 96 -7.75 -19.93 -4.50
N GLU A 97 -9.03 -19.75 -4.79
CA GLU A 97 -9.52 -18.66 -5.64
C GLU A 97 -9.38 -17.31 -4.94
N ILE A 98 -9.65 -17.26 -3.63
CA ILE A 98 -9.48 -16.05 -2.82
C ILE A 98 -8.01 -15.67 -2.77
N ARG A 99 -7.12 -16.60 -2.43
CA ARG A 99 -5.66 -16.39 -2.42
C ARG A 99 -5.14 -15.86 -3.75
N ARG A 100 -5.58 -16.46 -4.87
CA ARG A 100 -5.19 -16.00 -6.21
C ARG A 100 -5.64 -14.57 -6.48
N ARG A 101 -6.89 -14.23 -6.17
CA ARG A 101 -7.39 -12.86 -6.35
C ARG A 101 -6.61 -11.85 -5.51
N VAL A 102 -6.31 -12.17 -4.25
CA VAL A 102 -5.51 -11.29 -3.39
C VAL A 102 -4.10 -11.15 -3.94
N ALA A 103 -3.45 -12.23 -4.37
CA ALA A 103 -2.13 -12.18 -4.99
C ALA A 103 -2.12 -11.32 -6.27
N ASP A 104 -3.14 -11.44 -7.12
CA ASP A 104 -3.30 -10.63 -8.33
C ASP A 104 -3.51 -9.14 -8.01
N LEU A 105 -4.23 -8.81 -6.93
CA LEU A 105 -4.40 -7.43 -6.45
C LEU A 105 -3.09 -6.86 -5.91
N VAL A 106 -2.35 -7.64 -5.12
CA VAL A 106 -1.12 -7.19 -4.45
C VAL A 106 0.05 -7.10 -5.42
N ALA A 107 0.14 -8.00 -6.39
CA ALA A 107 1.18 -7.97 -7.41
C ALA A 107 1.27 -6.58 -8.04
N ARG A 108 2.49 -6.07 -8.21
CA ARG A 108 2.68 -4.78 -8.86
C ARG A 108 2.14 -4.91 -10.28
N PRO A 109 1.24 -4.01 -10.73
CA PRO A 109 0.82 -4.03 -12.12
C PRO A 109 2.07 -3.89 -12.97
N GLU A 110 2.35 -4.90 -13.81
CA GLU A 110 3.35 -4.81 -14.88
C GLU A 110 3.15 -3.44 -15.52
N ALA A 111 4.07 -2.52 -15.26
CA ALA A 111 3.94 -1.11 -15.64
C ALA A 111 3.97 -1.07 -17.15
N ARG A 112 2.79 -1.28 -17.78
CA ARG A 112 2.57 -1.62 -19.19
C ARG A 112 3.85 -1.40 -19.97
N LEU A 113 4.76 -2.38 -19.94
CA LEU A 113 5.99 -2.25 -20.70
C LEU A 113 5.50 -2.09 -22.13
N SER A 114 5.77 -0.89 -22.64
CA SER A 114 5.27 -0.37 -23.88
C SER A 114 5.24 -1.52 -24.87
N ARG A 115 4.04 -1.94 -25.29
CA ARG A 115 3.89 -2.84 -26.44
C ARG A 115 4.41 -2.04 -27.64
N CYS A 116 5.72 -1.94 -27.76
CA CYS A 116 6.41 -1.60 -28.98
C CYS A 116 6.05 -2.72 -29.94
N ARG A 117 4.93 -2.51 -30.62
CA ARG A 117 4.50 -3.28 -31.77
C ARG A 117 5.72 -3.33 -32.69
N PRO A 118 6.31 -4.51 -32.97
CA PRO A 118 7.37 -4.56 -33.96
C PRO A 118 6.72 -4.17 -35.29
N SER A 119 7.06 -2.99 -35.78
CA SER A 119 6.81 -2.61 -37.17
C SER A 119 7.61 -3.59 -38.02
N ARG A 120 6.93 -4.56 -38.63
CA ARG A 120 7.54 -5.37 -39.68
C ARG A 120 7.86 -4.43 -40.85
N ALA A 121 9.15 -4.28 -41.14
CA ALA A 121 9.66 -3.76 -42.39
C ALA A 121 9.57 -4.85 -43.48
#